data_AF-A0AAE9KJG8-F1
#
_entry.id   AF-A0AAE9KJG8-F1
#
_cell.length_a   1.000
_cell.length_b   1.000
_cell.length_c   1.000
_cell.angle_alpha   90.00
_cell.angle_beta   90.00
_cell.angle_gamma   90.00
#
_symmetry.space_group_name_H-M   'P 1'
#
loop_
_entity.id
_entity.type
_entity.pdbx_description
1 polymer ?
#
loop_
_entity_poly.entity_id
_entity_poly.type
_entity_poly.pdbx_seq_one_letter_code
_entity_poly.pdbx_strand_id
1 'polypeptide(L)'
;MLNGRTTVVTAAGTAAGTAAGTAAGNCQLGATKSNLMTEIPSVKMDGTAATITGIFGDSAATAIAGKKVIWTRSADGSWACSTDADEKYRPAGCTKTAS
;
A
#
# COMPACT_ATOMS: atom_id res chain seq x y z
N MET A 1 -0.48 -14.18 -12.78
CA MET A 1 -1.94 -14.35 -12.96
C MET A 1 -2.62 -13.40 -11.97
N LEU A 2 -3.19 -12.28 -12.45
CA LEU A 2 -4.03 -11.39 -11.65
C LEU A 2 -5.50 -11.73 -11.95
N ASN A 3 -6.34 -11.85 -10.93
CA ASN A 3 -7.72 -12.33 -11.02
C ASN A 3 -8.69 -11.38 -11.77
N GLY A 4 -8.51 -11.17 -13.08
CA GLY A 4 -9.60 -10.88 -14.01
C GLY A 4 -10.41 -9.59 -13.82
N ARG A 5 -9.96 -8.61 -13.04
CA ARG A 5 -10.67 -7.33 -12.91
C ARG A 5 -10.22 -6.38 -14.04
N THR A 6 -11.01 -6.34 -15.11
CA THR A 6 -10.78 -5.47 -16.29
C THR A 6 -11.50 -4.13 -16.19
N THR A 7 -12.37 -3.95 -15.20
CA THR A 7 -13.06 -2.69 -14.92
C THR A 7 -12.12 -1.72 -14.19
N VAL A 8 -11.89 -0.57 -14.82
CA VAL A 8 -11.15 0.54 -14.21
C VAL A 8 -11.94 1.06 -13.01
N VAL A 9 -11.36 0.95 -11.81
CA VAL A 9 -11.90 1.63 -10.63
C VAL A 9 -11.48 3.10 -10.71
N THR A 10 -12.40 3.96 -11.16
CA THR A 10 -12.19 5.41 -11.18
C THR A 10 -12.54 6.02 -9.82
N ALA A 11 -11.80 7.05 -9.41
CA ALA A 11 -11.93 7.74 -8.12
C ALA A 11 -13.18 8.64 -8.03
N ALA A 12 -14.33 8.18 -8.51
CA ALA A 12 -15.57 8.95 -8.52
C ALA A 12 -16.68 8.21 -7.77
N GLY A 13 -16.87 8.57 -6.50
CA GLY A 13 -18.16 8.44 -5.81
C GLY A 13 -18.53 7.06 -5.25
N THR A 14 -18.75 7.05 -3.93
CA THR A 14 -19.62 6.12 -3.17
C THR A 14 -19.54 4.63 -3.55
N ALA A 15 -18.43 3.96 -3.21
CA ALA A 15 -18.45 2.51 -3.03
C ALA A 15 -18.49 2.18 -1.53
N ALA A 16 -19.54 1.49 -1.12
CA ALA A 16 -19.77 1.02 0.24
C ALA A 16 -18.69 0.01 0.66
N GLY A 17 -17.90 0.36 1.67
CA GLY A 17 -16.90 -0.52 2.26
C GLY A 17 -16.05 0.29 3.24
N THR A 18 -16.03 -0.12 4.50
CA THR A 18 -15.47 0.66 5.61
C THR A 18 -13.95 0.76 5.53
N ALA A 19 -13.53 1.85 4.88
CA ALA A 19 -12.30 2.63 5.01
C ALA A 19 -11.02 2.15 4.28
N ALA A 20 -10.97 2.45 2.97
CA ALA A 20 -9.77 3.05 2.36
C ALA A 20 -10.13 4.39 1.64
N GLY A 21 -10.27 5.46 2.42
CA GLY A 21 -10.26 6.83 1.91
C GLY A 21 -11.63 7.43 1.59
N THR A 22 -12.02 8.40 2.42
CA THR A 22 -13.11 9.36 2.18
C THR A 22 -12.63 10.62 1.45
N ALA A 23 -11.34 10.70 1.10
CA ALA A 23 -10.73 11.82 0.38
C ALA A 23 -10.85 11.61 -1.14
N ALA A 24 -11.06 12.72 -1.88
CA ALA A 24 -10.99 12.73 -3.34
C ALA A 24 -9.62 12.20 -3.80
N GLY A 25 -9.61 11.19 -4.68
CA GLY A 25 -8.39 10.54 -5.17
C GLY A 25 -8.07 9.17 -4.56
N ASN A 26 -8.85 8.69 -3.59
CA ASN A 26 -8.68 7.34 -3.04
C ASN A 26 -9.66 6.35 -3.70
N CYS A 27 -9.16 5.41 -4.49
CA CYS A 27 -9.96 4.34 -5.06
C CYS A 27 -10.18 3.20 -4.05
N GLN A 28 -11.43 2.81 -3.81
CA GLN A 28 -11.76 1.54 -3.13
C GLN A 28 -11.47 0.36 -4.07
N LEU A 29 -10.24 -0.15 -4.03
CA LEU A 29 -9.81 -1.31 -4.83
C LEU A 29 -10.37 -2.66 -4.30
N GLY A 30 -11.24 -2.64 -3.29
CA GLY A 30 -11.74 -3.82 -2.61
C GLY A 30 -10.67 -4.54 -1.79
N ALA A 31 -9.68 -3.80 -1.29
CA ALA A 31 -8.69 -4.33 -0.37
C ALA A 31 -9.32 -4.56 1.01
N THR A 32 -8.85 -5.58 1.73
CA THR A 32 -9.23 -5.84 3.12
C THR A 32 -8.05 -5.51 4.02
N LYS A 33 -8.33 -4.91 5.18
CA LYS A 33 -7.29 -4.61 6.17
C LYS A 33 -6.60 -5.91 6.60
N SER A 34 -5.27 -5.95 6.47
CA SER A 34 -4.47 -7.02 7.07
C SER A 34 -4.50 -6.89 8.60
N ASN A 35 -4.51 -8.00 9.33
CA ASN A 35 -4.34 -7.99 10.78
C ASN A 35 -2.94 -7.54 11.23
N LEU A 36 -1.99 -7.39 10.30
CA LEU A 36 -0.64 -6.89 10.56
C LEU A 36 -0.50 -5.38 10.27
N MET A 37 -1.58 -4.70 9.89
CA MET A 37 -1.55 -3.30 9.48
C MET A 37 -2.55 -2.48 10.29
N THR A 38 -2.17 -1.24 10.62
CA THR A 38 -3.04 -0.33 11.38
C THR A 38 -4.30 0.03 10.61
N GLU A 39 -4.19 0.14 9.28
CA GLU A 39 -5.26 0.53 8.36
C GLU A 39 -5.11 -0.20 7.03
N ILE A 40 -6.11 -0.10 6.15
CA ILE A 40 -5.96 -0.52 4.76
C ILE A 40 -4.85 0.35 4.12
N PRO A 41 -3.85 -0.24 3.43
CA PRO A 41 -2.80 0.53 2.76
C PRO A 41 -3.36 1.62 1.86
N SER A 42 -2.77 2.81 1.95
CA SER A 42 -3.13 3.92 1.08
C SER A 42 -2.49 3.74 -0.30
N VAL A 43 -3.23 4.08 -1.35
CA VAL A 43 -2.75 4.06 -2.73
C VAL A 43 -2.83 5.48 -3.28
N LYS A 44 -1.69 5.99 -3.75
CA LYS A 44 -1.59 7.25 -4.49
C LYS A 44 -1.26 6.93 -5.94
N MET A 45 -2.04 7.48 -6.88
CA MET A 45 -1.80 7.37 -8.31
C MET A 45 -1.30 8.71 -8.86
N ASP A 46 -0.36 8.68 -9.81
CA ASP A 46 0.14 9.84 -10.55
C ASP A 46 0.39 9.43 -12.01
N GLY A 47 -0.60 9.64 -12.88
CA GLY A 47 -0.58 9.11 -14.24
C GLY A 47 -0.46 7.57 -14.25
N THR A 48 0.62 7.05 -14.83
CA THR A 48 0.95 5.61 -14.80
C THR A 48 1.81 5.21 -13.60
N ALA A 49 2.32 6.17 -12.83
CA ALA A 49 3.04 5.88 -11.59
C ALA A 49 2.07 5.67 -10.42
N ALA A 50 2.52 4.93 -9.40
CA ALA A 50 1.73 4.69 -8.19
C ALA A 50 2.62 4.46 -6.96
N THR A 51 2.08 4.77 -5.78
CA THR A 51 2.68 4.46 -4.48
C THR A 51 1.66 3.80 -3.58
N ILE A 52 2.00 2.65 -3.01
CA ILE A 52 1.22 1.93 -2.01
C ILE A 52 1.95 2.02 -0.67
N THR A 53 1.31 2.54 0.38
CA THR A 53 1.92 2.69 1.71
C THR A 53 1.13 1.90 2.75
N GLY A 54 1.79 0.94 3.40
CA GLY A 54 1.27 0.22 4.56
C GLY A 54 2.05 0.57 5.83
N ILE A 55 1.37 0.63 6.96
CA ILE A 55 1.97 0.80 8.29
C ILE A 55 1.71 -0.47 9.08
N PHE A 56 2.77 -1.13 9.52
CA PHE A 56 2.69 -2.29 10.40
C PHE A 56 2.11 -1.90 11.76
N GLY A 57 1.26 -2.74 12.32
CA GLY A 57 0.62 -2.51 13.61
C GLY A 57 -0.28 -3.69 13.98
N ASP A 58 -1.28 -3.46 14.82
CA ASP A 58 -2.23 -4.48 15.29
C ASP A 58 -1.50 -5.76 15.79
N SER A 59 -1.53 -6.84 15.00
CA SER A 59 -0.88 -8.12 15.32
C SER A 59 0.56 -8.25 14.81
N ALA A 60 1.16 -7.17 14.29
CA ALA A 60 2.56 -7.15 13.88
C ALA A 60 3.49 -7.36 15.09
N ALA A 61 4.63 -8.01 14.86
CA ALA A 61 5.66 -8.13 15.90
C ALA A 61 6.04 -6.74 16.40
N THR A 62 6.22 -6.61 17.72
CA THR A 62 6.52 -5.32 18.38
C THR A 62 7.75 -4.63 17.78
N ALA A 63 8.72 -5.40 17.30
CA ALA A 63 9.94 -4.90 16.68
C ALA A 63 9.72 -4.18 15.33
N ILE A 64 8.56 -4.37 14.67
CA ILE A 64 8.21 -3.70 13.41
C ILE A 64 6.91 -2.90 13.51
N ALA A 65 6.22 -2.89 14.65
CA ALA A 65 5.03 -2.08 14.83
C ALA A 65 5.35 -0.58 14.63
N GLY A 66 4.50 0.13 13.90
CA GLY A 66 4.69 1.52 13.49
C GLY A 66 5.63 1.73 12.29
N LYS A 67 6.34 0.67 11.83
CA LYS A 67 7.19 0.73 10.64
C LYS A 67 6.35 0.70 9.36
N LYS A 68 6.91 1.18 8.26
CA LYS A 68 6.28 1.30 6.95
C LYS A 68 6.86 0.32 5.96
N VAL A 69 6.01 -0.12 5.05
CA VAL A 69 6.39 -0.74 3.77
C VAL A 69 5.75 0.06 2.64
N ILE A 70 6.55 0.38 1.64
CA ILE A 70 6.17 1.22 0.52
C ILE A 70 6.48 0.46 -0.76
N TRP A 71 5.50 0.36 -1.65
CA TRP A 71 5.72 -0.09 -3.01
C TRP A 71 5.53 1.07 -3.98
N THR A 72 6.48 1.27 -4.86
CA THR A 72 6.42 2.29 -5.90
C THR A 72 6.40 1.63 -7.26
N ARG A 73 5.42 1.99 -8.08
CA ARG A 73 5.37 1.70 -9.51
C ARG A 73 5.84 2.93 -10.28
N SER A 74 6.87 2.79 -11.09
CA SER A 74 7.31 3.84 -12.02
C SER A 74 6.40 3.89 -13.25
N ALA A 75 6.53 4.98 -14.02
CA ALA A 75 5.72 5.18 -15.23
C ALA A 75 5.93 4.07 -16.28
N ASP A 76 7.14 3.49 -16.34
CA ASP A 76 7.50 2.35 -17.20
C ASP A 76 6.96 0.99 -16.70
N GLY A 77 6.33 0.96 -15.52
CA GLY A 77 5.75 -0.23 -14.91
C GLY A 77 6.68 -1.06 -14.05
N SER A 78 7.92 -0.62 -13.82
CA SER A 78 8.82 -1.24 -12.85
C SER A 78 8.30 -1.05 -11.42
N TRP A 79 8.58 -2.02 -10.55
CA TRP A 79 8.20 -1.98 -9.14
C TRP A 79 9.43 -1.96 -8.24
N ALA A 80 9.39 -1.09 -7.23
CA ALA A 80 10.35 -1.05 -6.14
C ALA A 80 9.64 -1.22 -4.80
N CYS A 81 10.30 -1.86 -3.84
CA CYS A 81 9.86 -1.92 -2.44
C CYS A 81 10.85 -1.17 -1.56
N SER A 82 10.37 -0.41 -0.58
CA SER A 82 11.18 0.12 0.51
C SER A 82 10.50 -0.07 1.87
N THR A 83 11.29 -0.10 2.95
CA THR A 83 10.78 -0.16 4.33
C THR A 83 11.70 0.61 5.28
N ASP A 84 11.13 1.15 6.35
CA ASP A 84 11.89 1.76 7.47
C ASP A 84 12.07 0.79 8.66
N ALA A 85 11.69 -0.48 8.48
CA ALA A 85 12.03 -1.54 9.41
C ALA A 85 13.56 -1.73 9.48
N ASP A 86 14.04 -2.14 10.64
CA ASP A 86 15.47 -2.39 10.85
C ASP A 86 16.00 -3.41 9.86
N GLU A 87 17.30 -3.34 9.54
CA GLU A 87 17.92 -4.17 8.50
C GLU A 87 17.70 -5.67 8.70
N LYS A 88 17.72 -6.16 9.95
CA LYS A 88 17.44 -7.56 10.28
C LYS A 88 16.02 -8.03 9.96
N TYR A 89 15.07 -7.11 9.77
CA TYR A 89 13.67 -7.39 9.43
C TYR A 89 13.32 -7.00 7.99
N ARG A 90 14.26 -6.40 7.26
CA ARG A 90 14.04 -5.93 5.89
C ARG A 90 14.11 -7.10 4.91
N PRO A 91 13.05 -7.37 4.13
CA PRO A 91 13.08 -8.41 3.11
C PRO A 91 14.13 -8.11 2.03
N ALA A 92 14.72 -9.14 1.43
CA ALA A 92 15.76 -8.98 0.40
C ALA A 92 15.31 -8.14 -0.81
N GLY A 93 14.01 -8.11 -1.12
CA GLY A 93 13.44 -7.32 -2.21
C GLY A 93 13.14 -5.85 -1.86
N CYS A 94 13.36 -5.43 -0.62
CA CYS A 94 13.06 -4.08 -0.15
C CYS A 94 14.34 -3.32 0.23
N THR A 95 14.42 -2.06 -0.19
CA THR A 95 15.49 -1.15 0.21
C THR A 95 15.12 -0.41 1.49
N LYS A 96 16.09 0.24 2.13
CA LYS A 96 15.81 1.13 3.26
C LYS A 96 15.10 2.38 2.72
N THR A 97 13.97 2.77 3.32
CA THR A 97 13.31 4.03 3.00
C THR A 97 14.27 5.20 3.28
N ALA A 98 14.42 6.11 2.33
CA ALA A 98 15.21 7.32 2.53
C ALA A 98 14.63 8.14 3.70
N SER A 99 15.52 8.61 4.59
CA SER A 99 15.16 9.39 5.78
C SER A 99 14.79 10.83 5.45
#